data_AF-A0A525K559-F1
#
_entry.id   AF-A0A525K559-F1
#
_cell.length_a   1.000
_cell.length_b   1.000
_cell.length_c   1.000
_cell.angle_alpha   90.00
_cell.angle_beta   90.00
_cell.angle_gamma   90.00
#
_symmetry.space_group_name_H-M   'P 1'
#
loop_
_entity.id
_entity.type
_entity.pdbx_description
1 polymer ?
#
loop_
_entity_poly.entity_id
_entity_poly.type
_entity_poly.pdbx_seq_one_letter_code
_entity_poly.pdbx_strand_id
1 'polypeptide(L)'
;MRATFAFAGLAALFATSALAQTAPAELAKPPPGATHFIIESTGGKHGDSWSWTAPDGTRMARETWNLRGQQWDQDYTGKAGADGMPASLAIHGVSPSGDAGETFRVSGGQASWKSPIDAGHAAYAKPAFYVSQGGPFDINAWFLERLLATPGKTLDLLPSGKATAVKLTTAGVGEGAKKQTIVLWAISGLSPTPFPIWADAKGKLFGATGVVAWLPEAYAGELKKLDKIQGDAMAAQAPKIYQAVVKVPAGAVAFTHVKMFDADGLKFLSDQTVVVDRGVITAVGSAATVKLPAGAQIIDGRGKTLVPGLWDCHMHVGDDYTGPQELSLGVTSVRDPGNNDLLTIDRRTRAAAGQLLMPHVYPSSLIDGKGPYTAQVANVATSQAEAIALVDKAKANGFTGVKFYGTFNPDWLPAAAAEAHKLGLHVHGHIPAGIRPVDAINDGYDEVTHINWIIMQAAPDDVIKVSNGIARFEGPGRFGKDVDLNGPAMNLIVDTMVAKHIYNDPTMVAFESLYVPDNGDLDPSYAPFVGTMPAATERGFRTGGFAVPKDLTRADYRASWAKMVGLLTKMHKAGVPIVSGTDGIGIELIHELEIYEQAGFTPAEALAAATIVPATLVGQQAHTGSI
;
A
#
# COMPACT_ATOMS: atom_id res chain seq x y z
N MET A 1 -58.71 -10.37 47.35
CA MET A 1 -57.66 -10.94 48.22
C MET A 1 -57.28 -12.31 47.63
N ARG A 2 -56.02 -12.45 47.17
CA ARG A 2 -55.28 -13.68 46.77
C ARG A 2 -55.75 -14.44 45.51
N ALA A 3 -54.92 -15.06 44.68
CA ALA A 3 -53.53 -14.90 44.21
C ALA A 3 -53.25 -16.03 43.17
N THR A 4 -52.63 -15.68 42.03
CA THR A 4 -51.56 -16.39 41.27
C THR A 4 -51.67 -17.88 40.89
N PHE A 5 -51.48 -18.19 39.60
CA PHE A 5 -50.21 -18.70 39.03
C PHE A 5 -50.31 -18.73 37.48
N ALA A 6 -49.43 -18.00 36.79
CA ALA A 6 -49.23 -18.09 35.35
C ALA A 6 -47.74 -18.35 35.08
N PHE A 7 -47.45 -19.47 34.40
CA PHE A 7 -46.11 -19.79 33.89
C PHE A 7 -45.88 -19.00 32.59
N ALA A 8 -44.94 -18.05 32.63
CA ALA A 8 -44.36 -17.43 31.44
C ALA A 8 -42.99 -18.07 31.18
N GLY A 9 -42.86 -18.80 30.07
CA GLY A 9 -41.58 -19.26 29.57
C GLY A 9 -40.86 -18.10 28.88
N LEU A 10 -39.76 -17.64 29.46
CA LEU A 10 -38.86 -16.66 28.86
C LEU A 10 -37.93 -17.39 27.89
N ALA A 11 -38.12 -17.22 26.59
CA ALA A 11 -37.10 -17.47 25.59
C ALA A 11 -36.18 -16.24 25.56
N ALA A 12 -35.03 -16.34 26.22
CA ALA A 12 -33.97 -15.34 26.11
C ALA A 12 -33.32 -15.44 24.72
N LEU A 13 -33.73 -14.56 23.81
CA LEU A 13 -32.98 -14.18 22.62
C LEU A 13 -31.65 -13.57 23.08
N PHE A 14 -30.55 -14.33 22.98
CA PHE A 14 -29.21 -13.78 23.03
C PHE A 14 -28.98 -12.98 21.73
N ALA A 15 -29.43 -11.72 21.73
CA ALA A 15 -28.93 -10.75 20.78
C ALA A 15 -27.44 -10.55 21.07
N THR A 16 -26.59 -10.97 20.16
CA THR A 16 -25.17 -10.59 20.12
C THR A 16 -25.10 -9.11 19.77
N SER A 17 -25.30 -8.25 20.77
CA SER A 17 -24.96 -6.84 20.67
C SER A 17 -23.55 -6.75 20.13
N ALA A 18 -23.35 -5.99 19.06
CA ALA A 18 -22.00 -5.56 18.68
C ALA A 18 -21.34 -5.01 19.95
N LEU A 19 -20.14 -5.50 20.26
CA LEU A 19 -19.37 -4.96 21.38
C LEU A 19 -19.17 -3.48 21.07
N ALA A 20 -19.59 -2.61 21.97
CA ALA A 20 -19.21 -1.20 21.89
C ALA A 20 -17.68 -1.10 21.94
N GLN A 21 -17.13 -0.09 21.29
CA GLN A 21 -15.69 0.23 21.33
C GLN A 21 -15.19 0.22 22.78
N THR A 22 -14.28 -0.70 23.10
CA THR A 22 -13.69 -0.80 24.44
C THR A 22 -12.80 0.41 24.71
N ALA A 23 -13.01 1.09 25.84
CA ALA A 23 -12.18 2.24 26.19
C ALA A 23 -10.72 1.79 26.45
N PRO A 24 -9.69 2.59 26.09
CA PRO A 24 -8.29 2.19 26.30
C PRO A 24 -7.93 1.80 27.73
N ALA A 25 -8.62 2.36 28.73
CA ALA A 25 -8.42 2.04 30.15
C ALA A 25 -8.97 0.67 30.57
N GLU A 26 -9.87 0.09 29.77
CA GLU A 26 -10.49 -1.22 29.98
C GLU A 26 -9.73 -2.34 29.25
N LEU A 27 -8.69 -1.98 28.49
CA LEU A 27 -7.79 -2.92 27.84
C LEU A 27 -6.91 -3.64 28.88
N ALA A 28 -6.58 -4.89 28.59
CA ALA A 28 -5.84 -5.83 29.39
C ALA A 28 -4.47 -5.27 29.78
N LYS A 29 -4.07 -5.59 31.02
CA LYS A 29 -2.77 -5.21 31.56
C LYS A 29 -1.83 -6.41 31.47
N PRO A 30 -0.70 -6.30 30.76
CA PRO A 30 0.26 -7.39 30.67
C PRO A 30 0.76 -7.79 32.08
N PRO A 31 0.73 -9.08 32.45
CA PRO A 31 1.27 -9.52 33.72
C PRO A 31 2.80 -9.52 33.71
N PRO A 32 3.46 -9.53 34.89
CA PRO A 32 4.89 -9.81 34.97
C PRO A 32 5.23 -11.13 34.27
N GLY A 33 6.23 -11.12 33.39
CA GLY A 33 6.65 -12.29 32.62
C GLY A 33 5.91 -12.51 31.30
N ALA A 34 5.00 -11.60 30.91
CA ALA A 34 4.51 -11.55 29.52
C ALA A 34 5.70 -11.39 28.55
N THR A 35 5.61 -12.06 27.40
CA THR A 35 6.57 -11.85 26.32
C THR A 35 6.37 -10.45 25.76
N HIS A 36 7.45 -9.68 25.62
CA HIS A 36 7.43 -8.28 25.24
C HIS A 36 8.16 -8.07 23.92
N PHE A 37 7.47 -7.47 22.95
CA PHE A 37 7.99 -7.08 21.64
C PHE A 37 8.01 -5.56 21.52
N ILE A 38 9.09 -5.04 20.96
CA ILE A 38 9.22 -3.65 20.55
C ILE A 38 8.71 -3.55 19.11
N ILE A 39 7.82 -2.59 18.88
CA ILE A 39 7.37 -2.20 17.55
C ILE A 39 8.27 -1.07 17.08
N GLU A 40 9.04 -1.30 16.02
CA GLU A 40 10.05 -0.34 15.54
C GLU A 40 10.21 -0.34 14.03
N SER A 41 10.92 0.67 13.52
CA SER A 41 11.34 0.79 12.12
C SER A 41 12.70 1.47 12.06
N THR A 42 13.18 1.79 10.85
CA THR A 42 14.39 2.62 10.72
C THR A 42 14.22 4.04 11.31
N GLY A 43 12.97 4.52 11.43
CA GLY A 43 12.61 5.78 12.10
C GLY A 43 12.63 5.71 13.64
N GLY A 44 12.83 4.53 14.23
CA GLY A 44 12.84 4.31 15.68
C GLY A 44 11.65 3.51 16.19
N LYS A 45 11.46 3.54 17.52
CA LYS A 45 10.37 2.84 18.23
C LYS A 45 9.03 3.55 18.04
N HIS A 46 7.99 2.75 17.79
CA HIS A 46 6.59 3.19 17.57
C HIS A 46 5.64 2.73 18.67
N GLY A 47 5.99 1.67 19.39
CA GLY A 47 5.20 1.17 20.51
C GLY A 47 5.62 -0.22 20.96
N ASP A 48 4.67 -0.93 21.57
CA ASP A 48 4.92 -2.14 22.33
C ASP A 48 3.79 -3.15 22.13
N SER A 49 4.15 -4.43 22.10
CA SER A 49 3.22 -5.56 21.99
C SER A 49 3.58 -6.62 23.02
N TRP A 50 2.60 -7.18 23.69
CA TRP A 50 2.77 -8.19 24.72
C TRP A 50 1.90 -9.41 24.47
N SER A 51 2.41 -10.57 24.86
CA SER A 51 1.62 -11.81 24.87
C SER A 51 1.88 -12.69 26.07
N TRP A 52 0.82 -13.39 26.51
CA TRP A 52 0.87 -14.31 27.64
C TRP A 52 -0.23 -15.37 27.54
N THR A 53 -0.13 -16.40 28.37
CA THR A 53 -1.20 -17.38 28.56
C THR A 53 -1.74 -17.24 29.98
N ALA A 54 -3.04 -17.02 30.10
CA ALA A 54 -3.72 -16.95 31.38
C ALA A 54 -3.76 -18.34 32.07
N PRO A 55 -3.97 -18.41 33.39
CA PRO A 55 -3.97 -19.69 34.13
C PRO A 55 -4.99 -20.72 33.63
N ASP A 56 -6.08 -20.28 32.98
CA ASP A 56 -7.11 -21.15 32.40
C ASP A 56 -6.77 -21.62 30.97
N GLY A 57 -5.57 -21.32 30.47
CA GLY A 57 -5.10 -21.66 29.13
C GLY A 57 -5.51 -20.66 28.04
N THR A 58 -6.19 -19.56 28.38
CA THR A 58 -6.52 -18.50 27.41
C THR A 58 -5.25 -17.82 26.91
N ARG A 59 -5.08 -17.74 25.59
CA ARG A 59 -4.06 -16.90 24.97
C ARG A 59 -4.50 -15.44 25.02
N MET A 60 -3.59 -14.57 25.41
CA MET A 60 -3.84 -13.15 25.63
C MET A 60 -2.77 -12.34 24.91
N ALA A 61 -3.15 -11.21 24.32
CA ALA A 61 -2.19 -10.23 23.83
C ALA A 61 -2.72 -8.81 24.00
N ARG A 62 -1.80 -7.86 24.15
CA ARG A 62 -2.03 -6.41 24.26
C ARG A 62 -1.07 -5.71 23.33
N GLU A 63 -1.54 -4.76 22.54
CA GLU A 63 -0.69 -3.98 21.65
C GLU A 63 -1.09 -2.50 21.68
N THR A 64 -0.09 -1.62 21.76
CA THR A 64 -0.26 -0.17 21.70
C THR A 64 0.88 0.45 20.90
N TRP A 65 0.55 1.22 19.85
CA TRP A 65 1.56 1.92 19.06
C TRP A 65 0.98 3.08 18.27
N ASN A 66 1.87 3.99 17.90
CA ASN A 66 1.56 5.14 17.08
C ASN A 66 2.51 5.24 15.90
N LEU A 67 1.96 5.41 14.70
CA LEU A 67 2.71 5.65 13.47
C LEU A 67 2.33 7.00 12.89
N ARG A 68 3.03 8.05 13.31
CA ARG A 68 2.85 9.43 12.81
C ARG A 68 1.42 9.95 12.98
N GLY A 69 0.80 9.67 14.13
CA GLY A 69 -0.57 10.05 14.46
C GLY A 69 -1.61 8.95 14.21
N GLN A 70 -1.26 7.88 13.50
CA GLN A 70 -2.11 6.69 13.36
C GLN A 70 -1.97 5.84 14.63
N GLN A 71 -3.05 5.61 15.36
CA GLN A 71 -3.01 4.93 16.66
C GLN A 71 -3.68 3.56 16.61
N TRP A 72 -3.00 2.58 17.20
CA TRP A 72 -3.55 1.26 17.48
C TRP A 72 -3.51 1.03 18.98
N ASP A 73 -4.63 0.57 19.51
CA ASP A 73 -4.74 0.13 20.89
C ASP A 73 -5.67 -1.05 20.92
N GLN A 74 -5.10 -2.25 20.97
CA GLN A 74 -5.85 -3.47 20.80
C GLN A 74 -5.52 -4.49 21.89
N ASP A 75 -6.49 -5.34 22.19
CA ASP A 75 -6.30 -6.58 22.91
C ASP A 75 -6.85 -7.75 22.14
N TYR A 76 -6.35 -8.92 22.49
CA TYR A 76 -6.80 -10.17 21.96
C TYR A 76 -6.93 -11.20 23.08
N THR A 77 -7.98 -12.02 22.97
CA THR A 77 -8.18 -13.23 23.76
C THR A 77 -8.53 -14.39 22.84
N GLY A 78 -8.00 -15.58 23.11
CA GLY A 78 -8.28 -16.76 22.32
C GLY A 78 -8.26 -18.06 23.13
N LYS A 79 -9.21 -18.94 22.86
CA LYS A 79 -9.29 -20.30 23.46
C LYS A 79 -9.26 -21.35 22.37
N ALA A 80 -8.37 -22.33 22.56
CA ALA A 80 -8.21 -23.45 21.64
C ALA A 80 -9.37 -24.45 21.76
N GLY A 81 -9.76 -25.03 20.63
CA GLY A 81 -10.58 -26.22 20.57
C GLY A 81 -9.77 -27.49 20.84
N ALA A 82 -10.46 -28.63 20.87
CA ALA A 82 -9.82 -29.94 21.04
C ALA A 82 -8.84 -30.30 19.91
N ASP A 83 -9.01 -29.69 18.73
CA ASP A 83 -8.11 -29.84 17.57
C ASP A 83 -6.91 -28.87 17.58
N GLY A 84 -6.81 -28.02 18.63
CA GLY A 84 -5.77 -27.01 18.79
C GLY A 84 -5.94 -25.76 17.92
N MET A 85 -7.00 -25.67 17.11
CA MET A 85 -7.37 -24.46 16.37
C MET A 85 -8.17 -23.51 17.25
N PRO A 86 -8.38 -22.25 16.85
CA PRO A 86 -9.30 -21.37 17.57
C PRO A 86 -10.70 -21.99 17.69
N ALA A 87 -11.19 -22.13 18.92
CA ALA A 87 -12.61 -22.39 19.18
C ALA A 87 -13.36 -21.11 19.54
N SER A 88 -12.66 -20.13 20.13
CA SER A 88 -13.13 -18.76 20.24
C SER A 88 -11.97 -17.77 20.18
N LEU A 89 -12.22 -16.60 19.61
CA LEU A 89 -11.33 -15.46 19.58
C LEU A 89 -12.16 -14.18 19.78
N ALA A 90 -11.60 -13.22 20.51
CA ALA A 90 -12.12 -11.87 20.59
C ALA A 90 -10.97 -10.85 20.54
N ILE A 91 -11.12 -9.85 19.68
CA ILE A 91 -10.27 -8.66 19.59
C ILE A 91 -11.10 -7.47 20.08
N HIS A 92 -10.47 -6.58 20.83
CA HIS A 92 -11.07 -5.36 21.34
C HIS A 92 -10.15 -4.17 21.09
N GLY A 93 -10.74 -2.96 21.02
CA GLY A 93 -9.99 -1.71 20.97
C GLY A 93 -10.14 -0.98 19.64
N VAL A 94 -9.09 -0.27 19.22
CA VAL A 94 -9.12 0.64 18.07
C VAL A 94 -7.96 0.42 17.12
N SER A 95 -8.21 0.77 15.87
CA SER A 95 -7.22 0.98 14.82
C SER A 95 -7.42 2.39 14.22
N PRO A 96 -6.55 2.84 13.30
CA PRO A 96 -6.76 4.09 12.60
C PRO A 96 -8.09 4.16 11.85
N SER A 97 -8.67 3.04 11.44
CA SER A 97 -10.00 2.96 10.79
C SER A 97 -11.18 2.88 11.76
N GLY A 98 -10.94 3.04 13.06
CA GLY A 98 -11.97 3.10 14.10
C GLY A 98 -12.01 1.86 14.98
N ASP A 99 -13.21 1.35 15.25
CA ASP A 99 -13.40 0.12 16.03
C ASP A 99 -12.62 -1.04 15.39
N ALA A 100 -11.89 -1.81 16.21
CA ALA A 100 -11.17 -3.00 15.79
C ALA A 100 -11.81 -4.30 16.33
N GLY A 101 -13.00 -4.20 16.91
CA GLY A 101 -13.69 -5.30 17.56
C GLY A 101 -14.02 -6.45 16.62
N GLU A 102 -13.44 -7.63 16.87
CA GLU A 102 -13.68 -8.82 16.06
C GLU A 102 -13.91 -10.03 16.96
N THR A 103 -14.87 -10.88 16.59
CA THR A 103 -15.19 -12.10 17.33
C THR A 103 -15.26 -13.28 16.39
N PHE A 104 -14.82 -14.43 16.88
CA PHE A 104 -14.93 -15.72 16.20
C PHE A 104 -15.32 -16.80 17.21
N ARG A 105 -16.15 -17.75 16.78
CA ARG A 105 -16.57 -18.88 17.60
C ARG A 105 -16.86 -20.12 16.76
N VAL A 106 -16.50 -21.28 17.29
CA VAL A 106 -16.96 -22.60 16.81
C VAL A 106 -17.98 -23.15 17.80
N SER A 107 -19.17 -23.50 17.33
CA SER A 107 -20.22 -24.15 18.13
C SER A 107 -21.11 -25.02 17.24
N GLY A 108 -21.49 -26.21 17.72
CA GLY A 108 -22.40 -27.09 16.98
C GLY A 108 -21.91 -27.51 15.58
N GLY A 109 -20.59 -27.59 15.37
CA GLY A 109 -20.01 -27.90 14.05
C GLY A 109 -20.04 -26.73 13.05
N GLN A 110 -20.31 -25.51 13.51
CA GLN A 110 -20.31 -24.29 12.70
C GLN A 110 -19.32 -23.29 13.28
N ALA A 111 -18.57 -22.64 12.40
CA ALA A 111 -17.75 -21.47 12.70
C ALA A 111 -18.53 -20.21 12.33
N SER A 112 -18.45 -19.17 13.16
CA SER A 112 -19.07 -17.87 12.92
C SER A 112 -18.13 -16.75 13.32
N TRP A 113 -18.11 -15.66 12.56
CA TRP A 113 -17.35 -14.46 12.87
C TRP A 113 -18.13 -13.18 12.63
N LYS A 114 -17.69 -12.12 13.31
CA LYS A 114 -18.18 -10.75 13.13
C LYS A 114 -17.06 -9.79 13.43
N SER A 115 -16.81 -8.87 12.52
CA SER A 115 -15.88 -7.75 12.62
C SER A 115 -16.61 -6.44 12.26
N PRO A 116 -15.93 -5.28 12.27
CA PRO A 116 -16.52 -4.04 11.79
C PRO A 116 -16.73 -4.02 10.27
N ILE A 117 -15.99 -4.85 9.52
CA ILE A 117 -16.00 -4.84 8.05
C ILE A 117 -16.73 -6.02 7.43
N ASP A 118 -17.01 -7.08 8.20
CA ASP A 118 -17.71 -8.26 7.71
C ASP A 118 -18.33 -9.11 8.83
N ALA A 119 -19.23 -10.01 8.44
CA ALA A 119 -19.70 -11.09 9.30
C ALA A 119 -19.99 -12.32 8.43
N GLY A 120 -19.82 -13.50 9.00
CA GLY A 120 -20.03 -14.72 8.23
C GLY A 120 -20.07 -15.97 9.09
N HIS A 121 -20.37 -17.08 8.42
CA HIS A 121 -20.34 -18.41 9.01
C HIS A 121 -19.90 -19.43 7.97
N ALA A 122 -19.32 -20.53 8.45
CA ALA A 122 -18.88 -21.66 7.63
C ALA A 122 -19.06 -22.96 8.41
N ALA A 123 -19.23 -24.07 7.70
CA ALA A 123 -19.20 -25.39 8.34
C ALA A 123 -17.80 -25.67 8.90
N TYR A 124 -17.74 -26.14 10.16
CA TYR A 124 -16.50 -26.53 10.83
C TYR A 124 -16.43 -28.05 10.94
N ALA A 125 -16.30 -28.72 9.79
CA ALA A 125 -16.26 -30.19 9.69
C ALA A 125 -14.84 -30.76 9.88
N LYS A 126 -13.82 -29.93 9.76
CA LYS A 126 -12.39 -30.29 9.89
C LYS A 126 -11.62 -29.12 10.50
N PRO A 127 -10.44 -29.38 11.10
CA PRO A 127 -9.62 -28.32 11.68
C PRO A 127 -9.26 -27.27 10.63
N ALA A 128 -9.55 -26.00 10.93
CA ALA A 128 -9.18 -24.86 10.10
C ALA A 128 -8.83 -23.66 11.00
N PHE A 129 -7.87 -22.85 10.58
CA PHE A 129 -7.44 -21.69 11.35
C PHE A 129 -8.21 -20.45 10.92
N TYR A 130 -8.82 -19.76 11.86
CA TYR A 130 -9.46 -18.48 11.60
C TYR A 130 -8.43 -17.36 11.49
N VAL A 131 -8.35 -16.73 10.32
CA VAL A 131 -7.51 -15.56 10.09
C VAL A 131 -8.34 -14.32 10.39
N SER A 132 -8.03 -13.65 11.51
CA SER A 132 -8.67 -12.38 11.87
C SER A 132 -8.31 -11.28 10.86
N GLN A 133 -9.14 -10.25 10.79
CA GLN A 133 -8.91 -9.08 9.94
C GLN A 133 -7.72 -8.26 10.46
N GLY A 134 -7.61 -8.15 11.77
CA GLY A 134 -6.54 -7.41 12.44
C GLY A 134 -6.24 -8.00 13.81
N GLY A 135 -5.89 -7.11 14.74
CA GLY A 135 -5.56 -7.43 16.12
C GLY A 135 -4.05 -7.40 16.40
N PRO A 136 -3.67 -7.59 17.68
CA PRO A 136 -2.26 -7.62 18.10
C PRO A 136 -1.43 -8.63 17.32
N PHE A 137 -0.15 -8.30 17.11
CA PHE A 137 0.79 -9.13 16.34
C PHE A 137 0.86 -10.61 16.79
N ASP A 138 0.67 -10.89 18.08
CA ASP A 138 0.74 -12.25 18.63
C ASP A 138 -0.34 -13.22 18.11
N ILE A 139 -1.41 -12.74 17.47
CA ILE A 139 -2.32 -13.63 16.73
C ILE A 139 -1.56 -14.50 15.73
N ASN A 140 -0.49 -13.94 15.13
CA ASN A 140 0.39 -14.66 14.22
C ASN A 140 1.19 -15.76 14.92
N ALA A 141 1.42 -15.69 16.25
CA ALA A 141 2.13 -16.71 16.99
C ALA A 141 1.36 -18.03 17.00
N TRP A 142 0.07 -17.98 17.35
CA TRP A 142 -0.75 -19.18 17.36
C TRP A 142 -0.91 -19.76 15.95
N PHE A 143 -1.13 -18.90 14.96
CA PHE A 143 -1.21 -19.31 13.55
C PHE A 143 0.05 -20.03 13.11
N LEU A 144 1.23 -19.42 13.31
CA LEU A 144 2.52 -19.98 12.95
C LEU A 144 2.74 -21.34 13.63
N GLU A 145 2.49 -21.44 14.94
CA GLU A 145 2.64 -22.68 15.69
C GLU A 145 1.78 -23.82 15.11
N ARG A 146 0.51 -23.53 14.77
CA ARG A 146 -0.38 -24.53 14.17
C ARG A 146 0.07 -24.90 12.77
N LEU A 147 0.39 -23.91 11.94
CA LEU A 147 0.88 -24.11 10.58
C LEU A 147 2.14 -24.99 10.58
N LEU A 148 3.11 -24.69 11.43
CA LEU A 148 4.36 -25.46 11.52
C LEU A 148 4.17 -26.85 12.12
N ALA A 149 3.17 -27.06 12.98
CA ALA A 149 2.86 -28.37 13.54
C ALA A 149 2.16 -29.31 12.53
N THR A 150 1.51 -28.77 11.49
CA THR A 150 0.81 -29.60 10.49
C THR A 150 1.76 -30.37 9.55
N PRO A 151 1.38 -31.59 9.12
CA PRO A 151 2.05 -32.28 8.02
C PRO A 151 2.11 -31.42 6.76
N GLY A 152 3.25 -31.40 6.07
CA GLY A 152 3.43 -30.55 4.88
C GLY A 152 3.38 -29.04 5.15
N LYS A 153 3.29 -28.61 6.42
CA LYS A 153 3.27 -27.19 6.82
C LYS A 153 2.16 -26.43 6.09
N THR A 154 0.99 -27.08 5.95
CA THR A 154 -0.16 -26.59 5.21
C THR A 154 -1.40 -26.61 6.11
N LEU A 155 -2.15 -25.51 6.15
CA LEU A 155 -3.29 -25.34 7.04
C LEU A 155 -4.49 -24.78 6.27
N ASP A 156 -5.65 -25.41 6.43
CA ASP A 156 -6.91 -24.86 5.94
C ASP A 156 -7.27 -23.60 6.73
N LEU A 157 -7.78 -22.59 6.03
CA LEU A 157 -8.11 -21.29 6.61
C LEU A 157 -9.62 -21.04 6.62
N LEU A 158 -10.04 -20.19 7.55
CA LEU A 158 -11.33 -19.53 7.53
C LEU A 158 -11.13 -18.01 7.38
N PRO A 159 -11.96 -17.32 6.57
CA PRO A 159 -13.19 -17.83 5.92
C PRO A 159 -13.02 -18.85 4.80
N SER A 160 -11.89 -18.82 4.09
CA SER A 160 -11.54 -19.81 3.07
C SER A 160 -10.04 -19.81 2.77
N GLY A 161 -9.60 -20.75 1.93
CA GLY A 161 -8.22 -20.82 1.47
C GLY A 161 -7.33 -21.77 2.27
N LYS A 162 -6.04 -21.75 1.95
CA LYS A 162 -5.00 -22.57 2.58
C LYS A 162 -3.75 -21.74 2.74
N ALA A 163 -3.10 -21.83 3.89
CA ALA A 163 -1.75 -21.31 4.08
C ALA A 163 -0.73 -22.43 3.96
N THR A 164 0.46 -22.11 3.43
CA THR A 164 1.62 -23.01 3.40
C THR A 164 2.86 -22.28 3.86
N ALA A 165 3.69 -22.91 4.70
CA ALA A 165 4.98 -22.37 5.12
C ALA A 165 6.16 -23.12 4.50
N VAL A 166 7.11 -22.37 3.95
CA VAL A 166 8.39 -22.90 3.43
C VAL A 166 9.53 -22.30 4.23
N LYS A 167 10.43 -23.16 4.72
CA LYS A 167 11.66 -22.70 5.39
C LYS A 167 12.57 -22.06 4.34
N LEU A 168 13.02 -20.84 4.61
CA LEU A 168 13.96 -20.13 3.74
C LEU A 168 15.40 -20.28 4.22
N THR A 169 15.67 -19.88 5.46
CA THR A 169 17.04 -19.87 6.02
C THR A 169 17.01 -19.87 7.55
N THR A 170 18.18 -19.75 8.17
CA THR A 170 18.36 -19.62 9.62
C THR A 170 19.30 -18.46 9.94
N ALA A 171 19.13 -17.84 11.10
CA ALA A 171 20.01 -16.80 11.61
C ALA A 171 20.38 -17.06 13.08
N GLY A 172 21.60 -16.70 13.48
CA GLY A 172 21.97 -16.62 14.90
C GLY A 172 21.71 -15.21 15.42
N VAL A 173 21.10 -15.08 16.60
CA VAL A 173 20.79 -13.80 17.26
C VAL A 173 21.22 -13.81 18.72
N GLY A 174 21.49 -12.62 19.26
CA GLY A 174 21.88 -12.44 20.66
C GLY A 174 23.28 -12.93 21.00
N GLU A 175 23.68 -12.65 22.24
CA GLU A 175 24.99 -12.95 22.78
C GLU A 175 24.89 -13.64 24.14
N GLY A 176 25.96 -14.33 24.55
CA GLY A 176 26.04 -15.02 25.85
C GLY A 176 24.85 -15.94 26.10
N ALA A 177 24.17 -15.76 27.23
CA ALA A 177 23.00 -16.56 27.63
C ALA A 177 21.75 -16.34 26.75
N LYS A 178 21.71 -15.27 25.94
CA LYS A 178 20.63 -14.96 25.01
C LYS A 178 20.91 -15.44 23.58
N LYS A 179 22.06 -16.06 23.33
CA LYS A 179 22.41 -16.55 22.00
C LYS A 179 21.47 -17.70 21.60
N GLN A 180 20.81 -17.56 20.45
CA GLN A 180 19.96 -18.61 19.89
C GLN A 180 19.96 -18.61 18.36
N THR A 181 19.51 -19.71 17.78
CA THR A 181 19.27 -19.84 16.34
C THR A 181 17.78 -19.75 16.06
N ILE A 182 17.42 -18.87 15.13
CA ILE A 182 16.06 -18.67 14.64
C ILE A 182 15.96 -19.10 13.17
N VAL A 183 14.74 -19.35 12.71
CA VAL A 183 14.39 -19.88 11.40
C VAL A 183 13.47 -18.91 10.69
N LEU A 184 13.82 -18.52 9.46
CA LEU A 184 12.94 -17.73 8.61
C LEU A 184 12.02 -18.65 7.82
N TRP A 185 10.73 -18.36 7.87
CA TRP A 185 9.70 -19.01 7.07
C TRP A 185 9.04 -17.99 6.15
N ALA A 186 8.71 -18.41 4.93
CA ALA A 186 7.79 -17.68 4.05
C ALA A 186 6.43 -18.37 4.06
N ILE A 187 5.38 -17.62 4.36
CA ILE A 187 4.00 -18.09 4.40
C ILE A 187 3.25 -17.58 3.17
N SER A 188 2.72 -18.49 2.35
CA SER A 188 1.88 -18.15 1.21
C SER A 188 0.41 -18.46 1.51
N GLY A 189 -0.52 -17.78 0.81
CA GLY A 189 -1.96 -18.01 0.91
C GLY A 189 -2.72 -17.03 1.81
N LEU A 190 -2.04 -16.01 2.33
CA LEU A 190 -2.65 -14.91 3.11
C LEU A 190 -2.74 -13.60 2.33
N SER A 191 -1.80 -13.35 1.42
CA SER A 191 -1.75 -12.15 0.58
C SER A 191 -1.12 -12.46 -0.79
N PRO A 192 -1.10 -11.50 -1.74
CA PRO A 192 -0.44 -11.68 -3.04
C PRO A 192 1.08 -11.93 -2.94
N THR A 193 1.68 -11.58 -1.81
CA THR A 193 3.11 -11.76 -1.52
C THR A 193 3.31 -12.74 -0.35
N PRO A 194 4.28 -13.67 -0.39
CA PRO A 194 4.56 -14.52 0.76
C PRO A 194 5.02 -13.69 1.98
N PHE A 195 4.39 -13.92 3.13
CA PHE A 195 4.69 -13.24 4.39
C PHE A 195 5.91 -13.87 5.08
N PRO A 196 7.03 -13.16 5.21
CA PRO A 196 8.19 -13.66 5.95
C PRO A 196 7.98 -13.52 7.46
N ILE A 197 8.33 -14.56 8.22
CA ILE A 197 8.22 -14.56 9.68
C ILE A 197 9.32 -15.40 10.33
N TRP A 198 9.85 -14.91 11.46
CA TRP A 198 10.90 -15.58 12.21
C TRP A 198 10.32 -16.44 13.33
N ALA A 199 10.79 -17.68 13.39
CA ALA A 199 10.47 -18.64 14.45
C ALA A 199 11.72 -19.04 15.22
N ASP A 200 11.60 -19.44 16.48
CA ASP A 200 12.68 -20.12 17.20
C ASP A 200 12.88 -21.56 16.68
N ALA A 201 13.88 -22.25 17.22
CA ALA A 201 14.17 -23.64 16.86
C ALA A 201 13.04 -24.64 17.18
N LYS A 202 12.07 -24.25 18.03
CA LYS A 202 10.89 -25.05 18.41
C LYS A 202 9.65 -24.69 17.58
N GLY A 203 9.76 -23.77 16.62
CA GLY A 203 8.65 -23.30 15.80
C GLY A 203 7.71 -22.33 16.52
N LYS A 204 8.17 -21.69 17.61
CA LYS A 204 7.46 -20.60 18.28
C LYS A 204 7.80 -19.28 17.61
N LEU A 205 6.88 -18.31 17.65
CA LEU A 205 7.13 -16.98 17.12
C LEU A 205 8.34 -16.34 17.79
N PHE A 206 9.30 -15.90 16.99
CA PHE A 206 10.39 -15.05 17.42
C PHE A 206 10.12 -13.58 17.10
N GLY A 207 9.64 -13.27 15.90
CA GLY A 207 9.36 -11.89 15.48
C GLY A 207 9.09 -11.78 13.98
N ALA A 208 8.86 -10.55 13.52
CA ALA A 208 8.75 -10.21 12.10
C ALA A 208 9.51 -8.92 11.82
N THR A 209 10.05 -8.80 10.61
CA THR A 209 10.75 -7.59 10.17
C THR A 209 10.19 -7.10 8.83
N GLY A 210 10.42 -5.82 8.52
CA GLY A 210 9.80 -5.13 7.38
C GLY A 210 9.84 -3.62 7.57
N VAL A 211 8.92 -2.89 6.92
CA VAL A 211 8.76 -1.43 7.11
C VAL A 211 8.49 -1.09 8.57
N VAL A 212 7.73 -1.96 9.26
CA VAL A 212 7.58 -2.00 10.71
C VAL A 212 7.95 -3.42 11.15
N ALA A 213 8.67 -3.53 12.26
CA ALA A 213 9.16 -4.77 12.84
C ALA A 213 8.64 -4.98 14.25
N TRP A 214 8.47 -6.25 14.62
CA TRP A 214 8.14 -6.71 15.95
C TRP A 214 9.25 -7.66 16.40
N LEU A 215 10.13 -7.16 17.27
CA LEU A 215 11.24 -7.94 17.80
C LEU A 215 11.14 -8.02 19.32
N PRO A 216 11.47 -9.17 19.94
CA PRO A 216 11.47 -9.23 21.39
C PRO A 216 12.47 -8.20 21.92
N GLU A 217 12.15 -7.53 23.02
CA GLU A 217 12.94 -6.40 23.56
C GLU A 217 14.45 -6.73 23.69
N ALA A 218 14.77 -7.96 24.05
CA ALA A 218 16.15 -8.44 24.17
C ALA A 218 16.94 -8.48 22.83
N TYR A 219 16.27 -8.37 21.69
CA TYR A 219 16.83 -8.49 20.33
C TYR A 219 16.46 -7.32 19.41
N ALA A 220 15.86 -6.23 19.91
CA ALA A 220 15.54 -5.05 19.08
C ALA A 220 16.77 -4.51 18.30
N GLY A 221 17.96 -4.61 18.89
CA GLY A 221 19.22 -4.25 18.22
C GLY A 221 19.62 -5.12 17.02
N GLU A 222 18.93 -6.24 16.76
CA GLU A 222 19.23 -7.16 15.65
C GLU A 222 18.48 -6.80 14.35
N LEU A 223 17.58 -5.81 14.35
CA LEU A 223 16.71 -5.48 13.22
C LEU A 223 17.44 -5.43 11.87
N LYS A 224 18.48 -4.60 11.76
CA LYS A 224 19.23 -4.42 10.49
C LYS A 224 19.80 -5.72 9.94
N LYS A 225 20.28 -6.60 10.82
CA LYS A 225 20.86 -7.88 10.44
C LYS A 225 19.77 -8.84 9.99
N LEU A 226 18.64 -8.88 10.71
CA LEU A 226 17.50 -9.73 10.36
C LEU A 226 16.85 -9.28 9.05
N ASP A 227 16.67 -7.97 8.83
CA ASP A 227 16.20 -7.41 7.57
C ASP A 227 17.08 -7.82 6.40
N LYS A 228 18.41 -7.75 6.57
CA LYS A 228 19.33 -8.18 5.53
C LYS A 228 19.18 -9.68 5.22
N ILE A 229 19.19 -10.54 6.23
CA ILE A 229 19.08 -11.99 6.02
C ILE A 229 17.72 -12.34 5.40
N GLN A 230 16.65 -11.70 5.85
CA GLN A 230 15.31 -11.87 5.31
C GLN A 230 15.23 -11.43 3.85
N GLY A 231 15.71 -10.23 3.54
CA GLY A 231 15.76 -9.68 2.19
C GLY A 231 16.52 -10.59 1.23
N ASP A 232 17.74 -11.02 1.61
CA ASP A 232 18.56 -11.92 0.79
C ASP A 232 17.84 -13.27 0.53
N ALA A 233 17.17 -13.82 1.54
CA ALA A 233 16.46 -15.09 1.44
C ALA A 233 15.17 -15.03 0.61
N MET A 234 14.45 -13.90 0.69
CA MET A 234 13.29 -13.61 -0.14
C MET A 234 13.69 -13.38 -1.59
N ALA A 235 14.74 -12.58 -1.83
CA ALA A 235 15.29 -12.32 -3.16
C ALA A 235 15.75 -13.59 -3.88
N ALA A 236 16.28 -14.57 -3.13
CA ALA A 236 16.66 -15.88 -3.67
C ALA A 236 15.48 -16.69 -4.24
N GLN A 237 14.22 -16.32 -3.95
CA GLN A 237 13.04 -16.97 -4.52
C GLN A 237 12.64 -16.39 -5.90
N ALA A 238 12.95 -15.13 -6.16
CA ALA A 238 12.49 -14.41 -7.36
C ALA A 238 12.84 -15.08 -8.70
N PRO A 239 14.05 -15.68 -8.89
CA PRO A 239 14.41 -16.31 -10.17
C PRO A 239 13.45 -17.43 -10.58
N LYS A 240 12.79 -18.11 -9.63
CA LYS A 240 11.84 -19.18 -9.93
C LYS A 240 10.62 -18.66 -10.71
N ILE A 241 10.09 -17.50 -10.33
CA ILE A 241 8.95 -16.87 -11.00
C ILE A 241 9.39 -16.39 -12.38
N TYR A 242 10.53 -15.72 -12.47
CA TYR A 242 11.08 -15.24 -13.73
C TYR A 242 11.21 -16.39 -14.75
N GLN A 243 11.85 -17.50 -14.36
CA GLN A 243 12.05 -18.65 -15.23
C GLN A 243 10.75 -19.36 -15.62
N ALA A 244 9.73 -19.34 -14.75
CA ALA A 244 8.45 -19.97 -15.02
C ALA A 244 7.56 -19.16 -15.97
N VAL A 245 7.66 -17.83 -15.95
CA VAL A 245 6.72 -16.93 -16.65
C VAL A 245 7.32 -16.30 -17.90
N VAL A 246 8.59 -15.90 -17.87
CA VAL A 246 9.19 -15.10 -18.95
C VAL A 246 9.42 -15.95 -20.19
N LYS A 247 8.85 -15.49 -21.31
CA LYS A 247 9.07 -16.05 -22.65
C LYS A 247 9.56 -14.94 -23.56
N VAL A 248 10.78 -15.09 -24.08
CA VAL A 248 11.34 -14.16 -25.06
C VAL A 248 11.07 -14.71 -26.46
N PRO A 249 10.32 -13.98 -27.32
CA PRO A 249 10.11 -14.40 -28.71
C PRO A 249 11.44 -14.53 -29.45
N ALA A 250 11.59 -15.60 -30.25
CA ALA A 250 12.82 -15.87 -31.01
C ALA A 250 13.00 -14.98 -32.25
N GLY A 251 11.95 -14.24 -32.64
CA GLY A 251 11.94 -13.33 -33.78
C GLY A 251 10.87 -12.27 -33.61
N ALA A 252 10.54 -11.56 -34.70
CA ALA A 252 9.56 -10.49 -34.68
C ALA A 252 8.17 -10.99 -34.24
N VAL A 253 7.43 -10.14 -33.53
CA VAL A 253 6.02 -10.32 -33.18
C VAL A 253 5.22 -9.27 -33.91
N ALA A 254 4.18 -9.68 -34.63
CA ALA A 254 3.26 -8.79 -35.34
C ALA A 254 1.87 -8.86 -34.72
N PHE A 255 1.41 -7.74 -34.17
CA PHE A 255 0.04 -7.54 -33.72
C PHE A 255 -0.77 -7.02 -34.92
N THR A 256 -1.63 -7.84 -35.50
CA THR A 256 -2.35 -7.54 -36.75
C THR A 256 -3.81 -7.20 -36.49
N HIS A 257 -4.41 -6.35 -37.32
CA HIS A 257 -5.83 -5.99 -37.26
C HIS A 257 -6.30 -5.46 -35.88
N VAL A 258 -5.43 -4.73 -35.18
CA VAL A 258 -5.75 -4.12 -33.88
C VAL A 258 -6.46 -2.79 -34.07
N LYS A 259 -7.31 -2.42 -33.11
CA LYS A 259 -7.63 -1.00 -32.86
C LYS A 259 -6.50 -0.43 -32.00
N MET A 260 -5.62 0.36 -32.58
CA MET A 260 -4.44 0.90 -31.87
C MET A 260 -4.78 2.23 -31.22
N PHE A 261 -4.33 2.44 -29.98
CA PHE A 261 -4.31 3.77 -29.36
C PHE A 261 -3.00 4.48 -29.74
N ASP A 262 -3.13 5.56 -30.52
CA ASP A 262 -2.06 6.52 -30.82
C ASP A 262 -2.09 7.56 -29.70
N ALA A 263 -1.17 7.41 -28.73
CA ALA A 263 -1.12 8.24 -27.53
C ALA A 263 -0.67 9.67 -27.85
N ASP A 264 0.23 9.85 -28.82
CA ASP A 264 0.68 11.17 -29.28
C ASP A 264 -0.45 11.97 -29.93
N GLY A 265 -1.30 11.29 -30.70
CA GLY A 265 -2.46 11.86 -31.37
C GLY A 265 -3.76 11.86 -30.57
N LEU A 266 -3.75 11.30 -29.34
CA LEU A 266 -4.91 11.08 -28.47
C LEU A 266 -6.12 10.49 -29.20
N LYS A 267 -5.89 9.48 -30.05
CA LYS A 267 -6.94 8.89 -30.90
C LYS A 267 -6.78 7.39 -31.08
N PHE A 268 -7.88 6.74 -31.42
CA PHE A 268 -7.87 5.34 -31.80
C PHE A 268 -7.87 5.17 -33.31
N LEU A 269 -6.91 4.41 -33.82
CA LEU A 269 -6.77 4.04 -35.22
C LEU A 269 -7.25 2.60 -35.43
N SER A 270 -8.19 2.39 -36.35
CA SER A 270 -8.73 1.07 -36.64
C SER A 270 -7.86 0.31 -37.65
N ASP A 271 -7.87 -1.02 -37.56
CA ASP A 271 -7.24 -1.93 -38.51
C ASP A 271 -5.75 -1.64 -38.77
N GLN A 272 -4.99 -1.56 -37.67
CA GLN A 272 -3.54 -1.35 -37.70
C GLN A 272 -2.78 -2.66 -37.54
N THR A 273 -1.54 -2.65 -38.00
CA THR A 273 -0.52 -3.66 -37.71
C THR A 273 0.67 -2.99 -37.04
N VAL A 274 1.12 -3.56 -35.92
CA VAL A 274 2.31 -3.15 -35.17
C VAL A 274 3.30 -4.30 -35.13
N VAL A 275 4.55 -4.06 -35.56
CA VAL A 275 5.61 -5.07 -35.60
C VAL A 275 6.68 -4.72 -34.58
N VAL A 276 6.95 -5.64 -33.68
CA VAL A 276 8.01 -5.54 -32.66
C VAL A 276 9.10 -6.55 -32.99
N ASP A 277 10.36 -6.13 -33.05
CA ASP A 277 11.51 -7.01 -33.20
C ASP A 277 12.55 -6.69 -32.10
N ARG A 278 12.97 -7.72 -31.36
CA ARG A 278 13.91 -7.60 -30.23
C ARG A 278 13.56 -6.47 -29.24
N GLY A 279 12.28 -6.33 -28.90
CA GLY A 279 11.78 -5.35 -27.93
C GLY A 279 11.61 -3.92 -28.47
N VAL A 280 11.76 -3.70 -29.77
CA VAL A 280 11.60 -2.38 -30.40
C VAL A 280 10.48 -2.42 -31.44
N ILE A 281 9.63 -1.39 -31.46
CA ILE A 281 8.64 -1.20 -32.52
C ILE A 281 9.38 -0.82 -33.81
N THR A 282 9.21 -1.62 -34.87
CA THR A 282 9.91 -1.46 -36.15
C THR A 282 9.00 -1.07 -37.31
N ALA A 283 7.69 -1.27 -37.18
CA ALA A 283 6.70 -0.79 -38.13
C ALA A 283 5.34 -0.61 -37.46
N VAL A 284 4.65 0.48 -37.84
CA VAL A 284 3.28 0.80 -37.46
C VAL A 284 2.56 1.31 -38.71
N GLY A 285 1.31 0.90 -38.90
CA GLY A 285 0.47 1.44 -39.97
C GLY A 285 -0.73 0.56 -40.29
N SER A 286 -1.47 0.93 -41.34
CA SER A 286 -2.64 0.16 -41.78
C SER A 286 -2.26 -1.30 -42.09
N ALA A 287 -3.13 -2.23 -41.69
CA ALA A 287 -2.95 -3.65 -41.96
C ALA A 287 -2.79 -3.97 -43.46
N ALA A 288 -3.32 -3.12 -44.35
CA ALA A 288 -3.17 -3.26 -45.80
C ALA A 288 -1.76 -2.93 -46.31
N THR A 289 -0.96 -2.16 -45.57
CA THR A 289 0.32 -1.61 -46.03
C THR A 289 1.53 -2.16 -45.32
N VAL A 290 1.40 -2.58 -44.06
CA VAL A 290 2.52 -3.08 -43.26
C VAL A 290 2.91 -4.49 -43.73
N LYS A 291 4.17 -4.67 -44.12
CA LYS A 291 4.70 -5.97 -44.52
C LYS A 291 5.16 -6.75 -43.29
N LEU A 292 4.68 -7.98 -43.14
CA LEU A 292 5.06 -8.86 -42.04
C LEU A 292 6.45 -9.46 -42.29
N PRO A 293 7.38 -9.40 -41.31
CA PRO A 293 8.65 -10.11 -41.41
C PRO A 293 8.44 -11.62 -41.56
N ALA A 294 9.31 -12.28 -42.32
CA ALA A 294 9.25 -13.72 -42.50
C ALA A 294 9.45 -14.44 -41.15
N GLY A 295 8.57 -15.41 -40.85
CA GLY A 295 8.62 -16.16 -39.59
C GLY A 295 8.20 -15.36 -38.35
N ALA A 296 7.62 -14.17 -38.51
CA ALA A 296 7.08 -13.42 -37.38
C ALA A 296 5.97 -14.21 -36.68
N GLN A 297 5.96 -14.17 -35.35
CA GLN A 297 4.83 -14.63 -34.56
C GLN A 297 3.67 -13.66 -34.78
N ILE A 298 2.53 -14.17 -35.26
CA ILE A 298 1.34 -13.35 -35.51
C ILE A 298 0.41 -13.43 -34.32
N ILE A 299 0.04 -12.28 -33.78
CA ILE A 299 -1.04 -12.10 -32.81
C ILE A 299 -2.17 -11.36 -33.52
N ASP A 300 -3.29 -12.05 -33.70
CA ASP A 300 -4.48 -11.51 -34.33
C ASP A 300 -5.32 -10.70 -33.33
N GLY A 301 -5.42 -9.40 -33.59
CA GLY A 301 -6.03 -8.40 -32.74
C GLY A 301 -7.47 -8.04 -33.11
N ARG A 302 -8.11 -8.76 -34.04
CA ARG A 302 -9.50 -8.45 -34.41
C ARG A 302 -10.44 -8.41 -33.20
N GLY A 303 -11.17 -7.31 -33.06
CA GLY A 303 -12.07 -7.08 -31.92
C GLY A 303 -11.37 -6.70 -30.61
N LYS A 304 -10.05 -6.44 -30.64
CA LYS A 304 -9.24 -6.03 -29.50
C LYS A 304 -8.62 -4.66 -29.74
N THR A 305 -8.28 -4.00 -28.63
CA THR A 305 -7.53 -2.74 -28.63
C THR A 305 -6.08 -3.02 -28.23
N LEU A 306 -5.13 -2.41 -28.93
CA LEU A 306 -3.72 -2.38 -28.55
C LEU A 306 -3.41 -1.00 -27.99
N VAL A 307 -2.92 -0.96 -26.75
CA VAL A 307 -2.50 0.26 -26.05
C VAL A 307 -1.01 0.16 -25.72
N PRO A 308 -0.29 1.29 -25.59
CA PRO A 308 1.03 1.29 -24.98
C PRO A 308 0.99 0.62 -23.60
N GLY A 309 2.10 0.05 -23.16
CA GLY A 309 2.19 -0.48 -21.80
C GLY A 309 1.90 0.60 -20.76
N LEU A 310 1.09 0.26 -19.76
CA LEU A 310 0.58 1.23 -18.79
C LEU A 310 1.66 1.65 -17.80
N TRP A 311 1.44 2.81 -17.21
CA TRP A 311 2.23 3.42 -16.15
C TRP A 311 1.41 3.58 -14.89
N ASP A 312 1.95 3.12 -13.76
CA ASP A 312 1.57 3.61 -12.44
C ASP A 312 2.60 4.65 -11.99
N CYS A 313 2.20 5.92 -11.94
CA CYS A 313 3.07 7.03 -11.58
C CYS A 313 3.26 7.21 -10.07
N HIS A 314 2.64 6.37 -9.23
CA HIS A 314 2.83 6.40 -7.78
C HIS A 314 2.77 4.98 -7.21
N MET A 315 3.68 4.12 -7.63
CA MET A 315 3.76 2.76 -7.08
C MET A 315 4.97 2.59 -6.18
N HIS A 316 4.72 2.31 -4.90
CA HIS A 316 5.78 1.96 -3.96
C HIS A 316 6.21 0.50 -4.18
N VAL A 317 7.36 0.28 -4.85
CA VAL A 317 7.87 -1.07 -5.16
C VAL A 317 8.52 -1.70 -3.93
N GLY A 318 7.68 -2.11 -2.97
CA GLY A 318 8.08 -2.56 -1.63
C GLY A 318 8.76 -3.92 -1.60
N ASP A 319 8.45 -4.81 -2.53
CA ASP A 319 9.00 -6.17 -2.59
C ASP A 319 9.17 -6.70 -4.03
N ASP A 320 9.65 -7.95 -4.12
CA ASP A 320 9.92 -8.61 -5.41
C ASP A 320 8.64 -9.17 -6.08
N TYR A 321 7.50 -9.17 -5.38
CA TYR A 321 6.20 -9.66 -5.87
C TYR A 321 5.34 -8.53 -6.46
N THR A 322 5.67 -7.28 -6.14
CA THR A 322 5.09 -6.08 -6.77
C THR A 322 5.26 -6.15 -8.30
N GLY A 323 6.43 -6.54 -8.80
CA GLY A 323 6.71 -6.61 -10.24
C GLY A 323 5.76 -7.54 -11.02
N PRO A 324 5.65 -8.83 -10.64
CA PRO A 324 4.68 -9.74 -11.24
C PRO A 324 3.23 -9.26 -11.14
N GLN A 325 2.86 -8.58 -10.05
CA GLN A 325 1.52 -8.02 -9.88
C GLN A 325 1.24 -6.92 -10.92
N GLU A 326 2.08 -5.88 -10.99
CA GLU A 326 1.96 -4.78 -11.94
C GLU A 326 1.90 -5.28 -13.39
N LEU A 327 2.82 -6.17 -13.76
CA LEU A 327 2.89 -6.74 -15.10
C LEU A 327 1.65 -7.57 -15.47
N SER A 328 0.99 -8.20 -14.48
CA SER A 328 -0.26 -8.93 -14.71
C SER A 328 -1.44 -8.01 -15.07
N LEU A 329 -1.36 -6.72 -14.71
CA LEU A 329 -2.33 -5.68 -15.00
C LEU A 329 -2.00 -4.89 -16.28
N GLY A 330 -0.90 -5.23 -16.96
CA GLY A 330 -0.43 -4.50 -18.14
C GLY A 330 0.39 -3.25 -17.80
N VAL A 331 0.73 -3.04 -16.52
CA VAL A 331 1.63 -1.96 -16.08
C VAL A 331 3.07 -2.40 -16.33
N THR A 332 3.71 -1.78 -17.32
CA THR A 332 5.08 -2.11 -17.74
C THR A 332 6.10 -1.08 -17.28
N SER A 333 5.65 0.03 -16.70
CA SER A 333 6.50 1.09 -16.20
C SER A 333 5.90 1.65 -14.92
N VAL A 334 6.75 1.98 -13.95
CA VAL A 334 6.30 2.56 -12.68
C VAL A 334 7.25 3.68 -12.28
N ARG A 335 6.69 4.77 -11.76
CA ARG A 335 7.46 5.74 -11.00
C ARG A 335 7.35 5.36 -9.53
N ASP A 336 8.48 4.99 -8.91
CA ASP A 336 8.53 4.75 -7.46
C ASP A 336 8.86 6.07 -6.78
N PRO A 337 7.92 6.70 -6.08
CA PRO A 337 8.11 8.04 -5.56
C PRO A 337 9.02 8.02 -4.31
N GLY A 338 9.35 6.86 -3.75
CA GLY A 338 10.28 6.80 -2.62
C GLY A 338 10.22 5.47 -1.87
N ASN A 339 11.36 4.80 -1.78
CA ASN A 339 11.49 3.54 -1.07
C ASN A 339 12.87 3.44 -0.40
N ASN A 340 13.22 2.28 0.15
CA ASN A 340 14.60 2.03 0.58
C ASN A 340 15.54 2.02 -0.63
N ASP A 341 16.43 3.01 -0.71
CA ASP A 341 17.34 3.18 -1.86
C ASP A 341 18.18 1.93 -2.16
N LEU A 342 18.69 1.25 -1.13
CA LEU A 342 19.57 0.09 -1.31
C LEU A 342 18.80 -1.11 -1.90
N LEU A 343 17.58 -1.35 -1.43
CA LEU A 343 16.72 -2.40 -1.98
C LEU A 343 16.27 -2.06 -3.41
N THR A 344 16.04 -0.78 -3.69
CA THR A 344 15.69 -0.31 -5.04
C THR A 344 16.83 -0.58 -6.03
N ILE A 345 18.07 -0.26 -5.64
CA ILE A 345 19.26 -0.52 -6.46
C ILE A 345 19.49 -2.03 -6.66
N ASP A 346 19.30 -2.83 -5.61
CA ASP A 346 19.38 -4.29 -5.67
C ASP A 346 18.36 -4.87 -6.68
N ARG A 347 17.08 -4.49 -6.56
CA ARG A 347 16.03 -4.93 -7.49
C ARG A 347 16.33 -4.55 -8.93
N ARG A 348 16.77 -3.31 -9.17
CA ARG A 348 17.19 -2.84 -10.51
C ARG A 348 18.32 -3.71 -11.07
N THR A 349 19.31 -4.03 -10.24
CA THR A 349 20.46 -4.86 -10.64
C THR A 349 20.02 -6.28 -10.99
N ARG A 350 19.17 -6.90 -10.16
CA ARG A 350 18.65 -8.26 -10.40
C ARG A 350 17.72 -8.33 -11.61
N ALA A 351 16.88 -7.31 -11.82
CA ALA A 351 16.01 -7.22 -12.98
C ALA A 351 16.83 -7.11 -14.28
N ALA A 352 17.84 -6.25 -14.31
CA ALA A 352 18.75 -6.13 -15.46
C ALA A 352 19.53 -7.43 -15.76
N ALA A 353 19.79 -8.26 -14.74
CA ALA A 353 20.43 -9.57 -14.89
C ALA A 353 19.45 -10.70 -15.29
N GLY A 354 18.16 -10.40 -15.50
CA GLY A 354 17.14 -11.43 -15.79
C GLY A 354 16.87 -12.37 -14.62
N GLN A 355 17.02 -11.89 -13.38
CA GLN A 355 16.82 -12.66 -12.15
C GLN A 355 15.56 -12.24 -11.38
N LEU A 356 14.95 -11.13 -11.77
CA LEU A 356 13.74 -10.57 -11.18
C LEU A 356 12.82 -10.06 -12.29
N LEU A 357 11.54 -10.44 -12.23
CA LEU A 357 10.53 -9.95 -13.14
C LEU A 357 9.98 -8.63 -12.57
N MET A 358 10.16 -7.52 -13.29
CA MET A 358 9.80 -6.18 -12.82
C MET A 358 9.42 -5.29 -14.02
N PRO A 359 8.47 -4.36 -13.87
CA PRO A 359 8.31 -3.25 -14.82
C PRO A 359 9.58 -2.38 -14.86
N HIS A 360 9.64 -1.46 -15.82
CA HIS A 360 10.64 -0.40 -15.81
C HIS A 360 10.39 0.53 -14.62
N VAL A 361 11.29 0.52 -13.63
CA VAL A 361 11.16 1.34 -12.42
C VAL A 361 11.97 2.63 -12.57
N TYR A 362 11.30 3.76 -12.37
CA TYR A 362 11.88 5.11 -12.35
C TYR A 362 11.81 5.66 -10.93
N PRO A 363 12.85 5.43 -10.09
CA PRO A 363 12.78 5.71 -8.67
C PRO A 363 13.19 7.13 -8.31
N SER A 364 12.52 7.68 -7.31
CA SER A 364 12.90 8.87 -6.57
C SER A 364 13.48 8.51 -5.20
N SER A 365 14.39 9.36 -4.69
CA SER A 365 14.94 9.19 -3.33
C SER A 365 14.07 9.98 -2.36
N LEU A 366 13.52 9.30 -1.35
CA LEU A 366 12.71 9.97 -0.33
C LEU A 366 13.63 10.64 0.70
N ILE A 367 13.55 11.96 0.79
CA ILE A 367 14.36 12.80 1.69
C ILE A 367 13.42 13.46 2.69
N ASP A 368 13.70 13.29 3.98
CA ASP A 368 12.89 13.85 5.07
C ASP A 368 13.78 14.45 6.16
N GLY A 369 13.19 15.29 7.00
CA GLY A 369 13.84 15.82 8.19
C GLY A 369 13.77 14.86 9.37
N LYS A 370 14.65 15.06 10.36
CA LYS A 370 14.59 14.33 11.63
C LYS A 370 13.52 14.92 12.56
N GLY A 371 12.60 14.09 13.02
CA GLY A 371 11.56 14.48 13.96
C GLY A 371 10.62 13.32 14.35
N PRO A 372 9.59 13.59 15.15
CA PRO A 372 8.62 12.58 15.59
C PRO A 372 7.75 12.02 14.45
N TYR A 373 7.71 12.70 13.29
CA TYR A 373 6.93 12.32 12.12
C TYR A 373 7.77 11.85 10.93
N THR A 374 9.08 11.61 11.12
CA THR A 374 9.99 11.15 10.06
C THR A 374 9.44 9.90 9.37
N ALA A 375 9.45 9.88 8.04
CA ALA A 375 9.01 8.73 7.26
C ALA A 375 9.93 7.49 7.44
N GLN A 376 9.34 6.30 7.44
CA GLN A 376 9.95 5.04 7.86
C GLN A 376 11.07 4.53 6.95
N VAL A 377 11.14 5.02 5.70
CA VAL A 377 12.14 4.63 4.70
C VAL A 377 12.96 5.82 4.20
N ALA A 378 12.84 6.99 4.85
CA ALA A 378 13.49 8.21 4.42
C ALA A 378 15.02 8.14 4.55
N ASN A 379 15.70 8.78 3.60
CA ASN A 379 17.02 9.33 3.86
C ASN A 379 16.84 10.60 4.70
N VAL A 380 17.33 10.56 5.94
CA VAL A 380 17.09 11.62 6.93
C VAL A 380 18.17 12.69 6.87
N ALA A 381 17.78 13.93 6.63
CA ALA A 381 18.65 15.10 6.74
C ALA A 381 18.48 15.80 8.09
N THR A 382 19.58 16.32 8.65
CA THR A 382 19.59 17.17 9.86
C THR A 382 20.11 18.59 9.60
N SER A 383 20.54 18.88 8.37
CA SER A 383 20.95 20.21 7.91
C SER A 383 20.72 20.38 6.41
N GLN A 384 20.75 21.63 5.92
CA GLN A 384 20.70 21.93 4.48
C GLN A 384 21.83 21.24 3.69
N ALA A 385 23.05 21.23 4.25
CA ALA A 385 24.20 20.60 3.59
C ALA A 385 24.01 19.08 3.45
N GLU A 386 23.45 18.44 4.47
CA GLU A 386 23.09 17.02 4.39
C GLU A 386 21.95 16.77 3.39
N ALA A 387 20.94 17.64 3.33
CA ALA A 387 19.87 17.52 2.34
C ALA A 387 20.42 17.59 0.90
N ILE A 388 21.31 18.53 0.61
CA ILE A 388 22.02 18.65 -0.68
C ILE A 388 22.85 17.39 -0.95
N ALA A 389 23.61 16.90 0.02
CA ALA A 389 24.40 15.68 -0.15
C ALA A 389 23.53 14.43 -0.43
N LEU A 390 22.30 14.37 0.09
CA LEU A 390 21.35 13.31 -0.22
C LEU A 390 20.80 13.43 -1.65
N VAL A 391 20.61 14.65 -2.16
CA VAL A 391 20.27 14.90 -3.57
C VAL A 391 21.41 14.44 -4.49
N ASP A 392 22.67 14.77 -4.17
CA ASP A 392 23.85 14.29 -4.90
C ASP A 392 23.90 12.75 -4.93
N LYS A 393 23.63 12.12 -3.77
CA LYS A 393 23.60 10.67 -3.63
C LYS A 393 22.49 10.04 -4.47
N ALA A 394 21.31 10.65 -4.54
CA ALA A 394 20.22 10.18 -5.39
C ALA A 394 20.65 10.12 -6.87
N LYS A 395 21.31 11.19 -7.37
CA LYS A 395 21.85 11.19 -8.73
C LYS A 395 22.92 10.11 -8.93
N ALA A 396 23.85 9.99 -7.99
CA ALA A 396 24.93 9.00 -8.06
C ALA A 396 24.39 7.56 -8.07
N ASN A 397 23.25 7.32 -7.41
CA ASN A 397 22.54 6.04 -7.42
C ASN A 397 21.72 5.81 -8.70
N GLY A 398 21.70 6.75 -9.64
CA GLY A 398 20.98 6.67 -10.90
C GLY A 398 19.46 6.78 -10.74
N PHE A 399 19.01 7.58 -9.77
CA PHE A 399 17.59 7.86 -9.57
C PHE A 399 17.14 8.97 -10.53
N THR A 400 15.83 9.03 -10.80
CA THR A 400 15.23 10.01 -11.71
C THR A 400 14.68 11.25 -11.00
N GLY A 401 14.49 11.17 -9.69
CA GLY A 401 13.99 12.29 -8.89
C GLY A 401 14.34 12.23 -7.42
N VAL A 402 13.87 13.26 -6.70
CA VAL A 402 13.88 13.35 -5.24
C VAL A 402 12.48 13.70 -4.74
N LYS A 403 12.06 13.02 -3.68
CA LYS A 403 10.79 13.26 -2.99
C LYS A 403 11.06 13.90 -1.65
N PHE A 404 10.74 15.19 -1.49
CA PHE A 404 10.76 15.83 -0.18
C PHE A 404 9.47 15.50 0.59
N TYR A 405 9.58 15.40 1.92
CA TYR A 405 8.50 14.89 2.77
C TYR A 405 8.13 15.82 3.93
N GLY A 406 7.06 15.48 4.65
CA GLY A 406 6.41 16.40 5.59
C GLY A 406 7.26 16.91 6.76
N THR A 407 8.29 16.18 7.19
CA THR A 407 9.17 16.59 8.31
C THR A 407 10.41 17.35 7.81
N PHE A 408 10.59 17.48 6.50
CA PHE A 408 11.69 18.23 5.90
C PHE A 408 11.64 19.69 6.34
N ASN A 409 12.79 20.31 6.59
CA ASN A 409 12.82 21.71 6.95
C ASN A 409 12.63 22.56 5.69
N PRO A 410 11.56 23.39 5.59
CA PRO A 410 11.27 24.17 4.40
C PRO A 410 12.37 25.15 4.02
N ASP A 411 13.16 25.65 4.98
CA ASP A 411 14.26 26.59 4.69
C ASP A 411 15.36 25.96 3.81
N TRP A 412 15.46 24.63 3.79
CA TRP A 412 16.45 23.91 2.98
C TRP A 412 15.96 23.65 1.55
N LEU A 413 14.65 23.78 1.32
CA LEU A 413 14.02 23.35 0.08
C LEU A 413 14.56 24.08 -1.16
N PRO A 414 14.67 25.42 -1.19
CA PRO A 414 15.17 26.12 -2.37
C PRO A 414 16.57 25.65 -2.81
N ALA A 415 17.47 25.46 -1.84
CA ALA A 415 18.84 25.05 -2.13
C ALA A 415 18.93 23.58 -2.56
N ALA A 416 18.15 22.70 -1.94
CA ALA A 416 18.11 21.29 -2.30
C ALA A 416 17.45 21.05 -3.66
N ALA A 417 16.37 21.75 -3.97
CA ALA A 417 15.71 21.71 -5.28
C ALA A 417 16.62 22.26 -6.38
N ALA A 418 17.32 23.38 -6.13
CA ALA A 418 18.27 23.93 -7.08
C ALA A 418 19.41 22.95 -7.43
N GLU A 419 19.95 22.20 -6.45
CA GLU A 419 20.93 21.15 -6.74
C GLU A 419 20.30 19.99 -7.52
N ALA A 420 19.08 19.58 -7.19
CA ALA A 420 18.37 18.52 -7.92
C ALA A 420 18.22 18.89 -9.41
N HIS A 421 17.78 20.11 -9.71
CA HIS A 421 17.65 20.63 -11.08
C HIS A 421 18.99 20.70 -11.80
N LYS A 422 20.08 21.12 -11.13
CA LYS A 422 21.44 21.10 -11.70
C LYS A 422 21.88 19.69 -12.10
N LEU A 423 21.42 18.67 -11.39
CA LEU A 423 21.69 17.26 -11.67
C LEU A 423 20.67 16.63 -12.64
N GLY A 424 19.66 17.39 -13.09
CA GLY A 424 18.57 16.91 -13.94
C GLY A 424 17.68 15.89 -13.25
N LEU A 425 17.46 16.02 -11.94
CA LEU A 425 16.50 15.24 -11.16
C LEU A 425 15.17 15.98 -11.08
N HIS A 426 14.07 15.23 -11.19
CA HIS A 426 12.71 15.73 -10.95
C HIS A 426 12.48 15.97 -9.45
N VAL A 427 11.91 17.11 -9.07
CA VAL A 427 11.61 17.47 -7.68
C VAL A 427 10.12 17.39 -7.41
N HIS A 428 9.72 16.56 -6.46
CA HIS A 428 8.31 16.39 -6.11
C HIS A 428 8.13 16.03 -4.63
N GLY A 429 6.88 15.83 -4.21
CA GLY A 429 6.58 15.14 -2.96
C GLY A 429 5.45 15.73 -2.15
N HIS A 430 5.47 15.44 -0.84
CA HIS A 430 4.54 16.02 0.12
C HIS A 430 4.96 17.45 0.40
N ILE A 431 4.04 18.29 0.89
CA ILE A 431 4.40 19.65 1.29
C ILE A 431 4.99 19.62 2.71
N PRO A 432 6.23 20.11 2.93
CA PRO A 432 6.79 20.26 4.26
C PRO A 432 5.85 21.04 5.19
N ALA A 433 5.74 20.60 6.45
CA ALA A 433 4.87 21.29 7.39
C ALA A 433 5.32 22.74 7.60
N GLY A 434 4.35 23.66 7.64
CA GLY A 434 4.58 25.08 7.85
C GLY A 434 4.61 25.94 6.58
N ILE A 435 4.62 25.37 5.37
CA ILE A 435 4.53 26.12 4.11
C ILE A 435 3.30 25.72 3.29
N ARG A 436 2.88 26.59 2.36
CA ARG A 436 1.77 26.30 1.45
C ARG A 436 2.27 25.62 0.17
N PRO A 437 1.41 24.87 -0.55
CA PRO A 437 1.77 24.23 -1.82
C PRO A 437 2.37 25.20 -2.84
N VAL A 438 1.84 26.43 -2.94
CA VAL A 438 2.39 27.44 -3.86
C VAL A 438 3.82 27.85 -3.49
N ASP A 439 4.17 27.83 -2.20
CA ASP A 439 5.52 28.14 -1.73
C ASP A 439 6.49 27.03 -2.15
N ALA A 440 6.10 25.75 -1.98
CA ALA A 440 6.91 24.63 -2.46
C ALA A 440 7.15 24.65 -3.98
N ILE A 441 6.14 25.05 -4.77
CA ILE A 441 6.28 25.29 -6.22
C ILE A 441 7.23 26.47 -6.50
N ASN A 442 7.19 27.53 -5.70
CA ASN A 442 8.12 28.65 -5.83
C ASN A 442 9.55 28.29 -5.45
N ASP A 443 9.71 27.35 -4.53
CA ASP A 443 10.99 26.85 -4.04
C ASP A 443 11.58 25.73 -4.91
N GLY A 444 10.86 25.29 -5.95
CA GLY A 444 11.42 24.44 -7.02
C GLY A 444 10.78 23.07 -7.18
N TYR A 445 9.57 22.82 -6.69
CA TYR A 445 8.82 21.62 -7.08
C TYR A 445 8.45 21.67 -8.57
N ASP A 446 8.66 20.55 -9.26
CA ASP A 446 8.21 20.29 -10.64
C ASP A 446 6.85 19.57 -10.66
N GLU A 447 6.48 18.95 -9.54
CA GLU A 447 5.23 18.25 -9.33
C GLU A 447 4.77 18.38 -7.88
N VAL A 448 3.46 18.58 -7.69
CA VAL A 448 2.85 18.39 -6.37
C VAL A 448 2.20 17.01 -6.33
N THR A 449 2.68 16.18 -5.42
CA THR A 449 2.19 14.82 -5.26
C THR A 449 1.06 14.80 -4.23
N HIS A 450 -0.05 14.18 -4.61
CA HIS A 450 -1.37 14.05 -3.99
C HIS A 450 -2.31 15.26 -4.11
N ILE A 451 -3.57 15.00 -4.46
CA ILE A 451 -4.64 16.00 -4.63
C ILE A 451 -4.93 16.75 -3.32
N ASN A 452 -4.74 16.10 -2.16
CA ASN A 452 -4.98 16.71 -0.86
C ASN A 452 -4.06 17.91 -0.60
N TRP A 453 -2.84 17.92 -1.14
CA TRP A 453 -1.97 19.06 -0.97
C TRP A 453 -2.44 20.26 -1.76
N ILE A 454 -2.96 20.07 -2.98
CA ILE A 454 -3.51 21.17 -3.76
C ILE A 454 -4.67 21.83 -3.02
N ILE A 455 -5.62 21.04 -2.48
CA ILE A 455 -6.76 21.61 -1.75
C ILE A 455 -6.33 22.27 -0.42
N MET A 456 -5.23 21.81 0.19
CA MET A 456 -4.63 22.42 1.38
C MET A 456 -4.09 23.83 1.14
N GLN A 457 -3.96 24.30 -0.11
CA GLN A 457 -3.66 25.71 -0.37
C GLN A 457 -4.70 26.66 0.27
N ALA A 458 -5.96 26.23 0.40
CA ALA A 458 -7.02 27.00 1.08
C ALA A 458 -7.14 26.68 2.58
N ALA A 459 -6.28 25.83 3.14
CA ALA A 459 -6.36 25.45 4.55
C ALA A 459 -6.03 26.61 5.50
N PRO A 460 -6.62 26.61 6.70
CA PRO A 460 -6.20 27.46 7.81
C PRO A 460 -4.72 27.27 8.19
N ASP A 461 -4.06 28.34 8.66
CA ASP A 461 -2.63 28.32 9.00
C ASP A 461 -2.27 27.35 10.12
N ASP A 462 -3.16 27.15 11.09
CA ASP A 462 -2.97 26.21 12.20
C ASP A 462 -2.94 24.76 11.72
N VAL A 463 -3.69 24.41 10.67
CA VAL A 463 -3.62 23.10 10.01
C VAL A 463 -2.31 22.94 9.24
N ILE A 464 -1.88 23.96 8.50
CA ILE A 464 -0.62 23.93 7.71
C ILE A 464 0.60 23.74 8.61
N LYS A 465 0.62 24.33 9.81
CA LYS A 465 1.74 24.21 10.76
C LYS A 465 2.02 22.79 11.24
N VAL A 466 1.03 21.90 11.20
CA VAL A 466 1.13 20.52 11.73
C VAL A 466 0.74 19.46 10.69
N SER A 467 0.83 19.79 9.40
CA SER A 467 0.43 18.92 8.29
C SER A 467 1.38 17.73 8.03
N ASN A 468 2.29 17.38 8.94
CA ASN A 468 3.19 16.23 8.79
C ASN A 468 2.76 14.99 9.57
N GLY A 469 1.73 15.10 10.42
CA GLY A 469 1.06 13.98 11.09
C GLY A 469 -0.30 13.64 10.46
N ILE A 470 -1.26 13.19 11.29
CA ILE A 470 -2.62 12.82 10.83
C ILE A 470 -3.39 14.00 10.20
N ALA A 471 -3.03 15.25 10.55
CA ALA A 471 -3.65 16.46 10.03
C ALA A 471 -3.56 16.59 8.50
N ARG A 472 -2.60 15.93 7.84
CA ARG A 472 -2.52 15.90 6.37
C ARG A 472 -3.68 15.17 5.69
N PHE A 473 -4.36 14.30 6.43
CA PHE A 473 -5.53 13.57 5.98
C PHE A 473 -6.80 14.15 6.61
N GLU A 474 -6.79 14.49 7.90
CA GLU A 474 -7.96 15.06 8.58
C GLU A 474 -8.26 16.50 8.17
N GLY A 475 -7.23 17.31 7.93
CA GLY A 475 -7.37 18.69 7.46
C GLY A 475 -8.23 18.75 6.19
N PRO A 476 -7.80 18.17 5.07
CA PRO A 476 -8.56 18.22 3.83
C PRO A 476 -9.95 17.57 3.96
N GLY A 477 -10.09 16.52 4.78
CA GLY A 477 -11.39 15.91 5.08
C GLY A 477 -12.34 16.86 5.82
N ARG A 478 -11.82 17.69 6.73
CA ARG A 478 -12.56 18.66 7.54
C ARG A 478 -13.02 19.88 6.76
N PHE A 479 -12.10 20.56 6.08
CA PHE A 479 -12.40 21.86 5.46
C PHE A 479 -12.60 21.79 3.95
N GLY A 480 -12.25 20.67 3.29
CA GLY A 480 -12.32 20.53 1.83
C GLY A 480 -13.71 20.86 1.28
N LYS A 481 -14.77 20.39 1.96
CA LYS A 481 -16.19 20.66 1.63
C LYS A 481 -16.53 22.15 1.54
N ASP A 482 -15.82 23.00 2.26
CA ASP A 482 -16.07 24.45 2.35
C ASP A 482 -15.19 25.27 1.40
N VAL A 483 -14.25 24.63 0.69
CA VAL A 483 -13.35 25.32 -0.25
C VAL A 483 -14.12 25.86 -1.46
N ASP A 484 -13.93 27.15 -1.74
CA ASP A 484 -14.32 27.77 -3.01
C ASP A 484 -13.26 27.50 -4.08
N LEU A 485 -13.59 26.58 -5.00
CA LEU A 485 -12.71 26.21 -6.12
C LEU A 485 -12.47 27.36 -7.11
N ASN A 486 -13.28 28.41 -7.09
CA ASN A 486 -13.11 29.61 -7.90
C ASN A 486 -12.59 30.80 -7.08
N GLY A 487 -12.29 30.57 -5.80
CA GLY A 487 -11.78 31.58 -4.90
C GLY A 487 -10.29 31.89 -5.14
N PRO A 488 -9.76 32.96 -4.52
CA PRO A 488 -8.39 33.42 -4.76
C PRO A 488 -7.31 32.36 -4.50
N ALA A 489 -7.45 31.55 -3.45
CA ALA A 489 -6.46 30.53 -3.09
C ALA A 489 -6.35 29.43 -4.16
N MET A 490 -7.49 28.95 -4.69
CA MET A 490 -7.53 27.90 -5.70
C MET A 490 -7.14 28.42 -7.08
N ASN A 491 -7.52 29.64 -7.44
CA ASN A 491 -7.04 30.25 -8.68
C ASN A 491 -5.53 30.46 -8.63
N LEU A 492 -4.98 30.99 -7.51
CA LEU A 492 -3.55 31.19 -7.35
C LEU A 492 -2.74 29.92 -7.61
N ILE A 493 -3.08 28.81 -6.97
CA ILE A 493 -2.31 27.56 -7.14
C ILE A 493 -2.47 26.98 -8.55
N VAL A 494 -3.69 26.92 -9.09
CA VAL A 494 -3.92 26.38 -10.44
C VAL A 494 -3.23 27.24 -11.51
N ASP A 495 -3.36 28.56 -11.43
CA ASP A 495 -2.70 29.49 -12.36
C ASP A 495 -1.17 29.37 -12.26
N THR A 496 -0.63 29.20 -11.05
CA THR A 496 0.82 28.98 -10.85
C THR A 496 1.27 27.66 -11.47
N MET A 497 0.49 26.58 -11.29
CA MET A 497 0.80 25.27 -11.88
C MET A 497 0.79 25.33 -13.40
N VAL A 498 -0.19 26.02 -14.01
CA VAL A 498 -0.24 26.22 -15.46
C VAL A 498 0.95 27.05 -15.93
N ALA A 499 1.21 28.20 -15.29
CA ALA A 499 2.27 29.12 -15.70
C ALA A 499 3.68 28.52 -15.62
N LYS A 500 3.89 27.57 -14.69
CA LYS A 500 5.18 26.91 -14.48
C LYS A 500 5.22 25.47 -14.99
N HIS A 501 4.15 24.98 -15.62
CA HIS A 501 4.03 23.59 -16.08
C HIS A 501 4.25 22.54 -14.97
N ILE A 502 3.71 22.80 -13.78
CA ILE A 502 3.81 21.89 -12.64
C ILE A 502 2.85 20.73 -12.82
N TYR A 503 3.38 19.51 -12.72
CA TYR A 503 2.59 18.30 -12.77
C TYR A 503 1.79 18.08 -11.49
N ASN A 504 0.68 17.37 -11.63
CA ASN A 504 0.01 16.77 -10.49
C ASN A 504 -0.09 15.26 -10.67
N ASP A 505 0.34 14.56 -9.63
CA ASP A 505 0.03 13.15 -9.39
C ASP A 505 -1.03 13.13 -8.28
N PRO A 506 -2.33 13.06 -8.61
CA PRO A 506 -3.39 13.30 -7.64
C PRO A 506 -3.64 12.12 -6.71
N THR A 507 -3.32 10.89 -7.12
CA THR A 507 -3.61 9.63 -6.42
C THR A 507 -5.04 9.59 -5.87
N MET A 508 -6.01 9.82 -6.75
CA MET A 508 -7.41 9.99 -6.38
C MET A 508 -7.96 8.79 -5.60
N VAL A 509 -7.65 7.56 -6.03
CA VAL A 509 -8.07 6.31 -5.37
C VAL A 509 -7.64 6.27 -3.90
N ALA A 510 -6.41 6.70 -3.57
CA ALA A 510 -5.94 6.72 -2.19
C ALA A 510 -6.82 7.62 -1.30
N PHE A 511 -7.29 8.75 -1.81
CA PHE A 511 -8.19 9.64 -1.07
C PHE A 511 -9.64 9.20 -1.10
N GLU A 512 -10.09 8.55 -2.16
CA GLU A 512 -11.40 7.91 -2.19
C GLU A 512 -11.51 6.85 -1.09
N SER A 513 -10.56 5.92 -1.03
CA SER A 513 -10.50 4.88 0.00
C SER A 513 -10.46 5.46 1.42
N LEU A 514 -9.80 6.60 1.61
CA LEU A 514 -9.76 7.27 2.91
C LEU A 514 -11.08 7.98 3.27
N TYR A 515 -11.79 8.55 2.30
CA TYR A 515 -12.86 9.51 2.56
C TYR A 515 -14.27 8.97 2.33
N VAL A 516 -14.44 7.99 1.44
CA VAL A 516 -15.74 7.57 0.93
C VAL A 516 -16.31 6.33 1.64
N PRO A 517 -15.63 5.16 1.66
CA PRO A 517 -16.22 3.96 2.24
C PRO A 517 -16.28 4.03 3.77
N ASP A 518 -17.39 3.55 4.33
CA ASP A 518 -17.46 3.14 5.73
C ASP A 518 -16.95 1.69 5.87
N ASN A 519 -16.57 1.28 7.09
CA ASN A 519 -16.24 -0.12 7.34
C ASN A 519 -17.41 -1.03 6.92
N GLY A 520 -17.13 -2.00 6.05
CA GLY A 520 -18.11 -2.92 5.47
C GLY A 520 -18.47 -2.63 4.02
N ASP A 521 -18.33 -1.37 3.58
CA ASP A 521 -18.48 -1.00 2.18
C ASP A 521 -17.33 -1.58 1.36
N LEU A 522 -17.61 -2.10 0.18
CA LEU A 522 -16.57 -2.55 -0.73
C LEU A 522 -15.98 -1.35 -1.46
N ASP A 523 -14.67 -1.15 -1.36
CA ASP A 523 -13.99 -0.10 -2.13
C ASP A 523 -14.15 -0.36 -3.65
N PRO A 524 -14.59 0.64 -4.44
CA PRO A 524 -14.76 0.49 -5.88
C PRO A 524 -13.48 0.01 -6.60
N SER A 525 -12.30 0.42 -6.14
CA SER A 525 -11.00 0.03 -6.71
C SER A 525 -10.77 -1.47 -6.66
N TYR A 526 -11.36 -2.14 -5.67
CA TYR A 526 -11.15 -3.56 -5.40
C TYR A 526 -12.30 -4.45 -5.86
N ALA A 527 -13.44 -3.86 -6.23
CA ALA A 527 -14.61 -4.62 -6.68
C ALA A 527 -14.33 -5.60 -7.83
N PRO A 528 -13.50 -5.25 -8.85
CA PRO A 528 -13.17 -6.18 -9.93
C PRO A 528 -12.34 -7.40 -9.51
N PHE A 529 -11.72 -7.37 -8.32
CA PHE A 529 -10.78 -8.39 -7.84
C PHE A 529 -11.37 -9.31 -6.76
N VAL A 530 -12.65 -9.13 -6.41
CA VAL A 530 -13.34 -10.04 -5.47
C VAL A 530 -13.46 -11.43 -6.10
N GLY A 531 -13.05 -12.45 -5.34
CA GLY A 531 -12.96 -13.84 -5.77
C GLY A 531 -11.65 -14.22 -6.46
N THR A 532 -10.72 -13.28 -6.66
CA THR A 532 -9.42 -13.55 -7.31
C THR A 532 -8.24 -13.53 -6.34
N MET A 533 -8.43 -13.09 -5.10
CA MET A 533 -7.38 -12.91 -4.10
C MET A 533 -7.58 -13.84 -2.89
N PRO A 534 -6.56 -14.05 -2.05
CA PRO A 534 -6.74 -14.73 -0.77
C PRO A 534 -7.84 -14.06 0.06
N ALA A 535 -8.70 -14.85 0.71
CA ALA A 535 -9.81 -14.31 1.49
C ALA A 535 -9.36 -13.33 2.59
N ALA A 536 -8.17 -13.54 3.17
CA ALA A 536 -7.60 -12.60 4.14
C ALA A 536 -7.34 -11.21 3.53
N THR A 537 -6.87 -11.13 2.29
CA THR A 537 -6.75 -9.88 1.52
C THR A 537 -8.12 -9.31 1.18
N GLU A 538 -9.03 -10.13 0.65
CA GLU A 538 -10.33 -9.64 0.15
C GLU A 538 -11.22 -9.07 1.25
N ARG A 539 -11.13 -9.63 2.47
CA ARG A 539 -11.79 -9.01 3.64
C ARG A 539 -11.32 -7.56 3.79
N GLY A 540 -10.03 -7.32 3.64
CA GLY A 540 -9.41 -5.99 3.69
C GLY A 540 -9.99 -4.98 2.71
N PHE A 541 -10.54 -5.41 1.57
CA PHE A 541 -11.21 -4.53 0.58
C PHE A 541 -12.45 -3.82 1.13
N ARG A 542 -12.94 -4.25 2.31
CA ARG A 542 -14.06 -3.62 3.04
C ARG A 542 -13.63 -2.73 4.20
N THR A 543 -12.34 -2.51 4.34
CA THR A 543 -11.81 -1.60 5.35
C THR A 543 -12.07 -0.18 4.90
N GLY A 544 -12.86 0.56 5.68
CA GLY A 544 -13.06 1.97 5.45
C GLY A 544 -11.79 2.77 5.77
N GLY A 545 -11.79 4.03 5.34
CA GLY A 545 -10.72 4.97 5.64
C GLY A 545 -10.57 5.27 7.14
N PHE A 546 -9.70 6.23 7.46
CA PHE A 546 -9.49 6.62 8.85
C PHE A 546 -10.79 7.00 9.56
N ALA A 547 -10.82 6.73 10.87
CA ALA A 547 -11.90 7.11 11.74
C ALA A 547 -12.13 8.63 11.63
N VAL A 548 -13.37 9.00 11.34
CA VAL A 548 -13.74 10.41 11.24
C VAL A 548 -13.69 11.04 12.64
N PRO A 549 -13.09 12.24 12.81
CA PRO A 549 -13.12 12.97 14.07
C PRO A 549 -14.55 13.09 14.61
N LYS A 550 -14.72 13.01 15.94
CA LYS A 550 -16.06 12.93 16.59
C LYS A 550 -16.99 14.10 16.30
N ASP A 551 -16.44 15.25 15.92
CA ASP A 551 -17.17 16.46 15.57
C ASP A 551 -17.54 16.55 14.08
N LEU A 552 -17.18 15.53 13.29
CA LEU A 552 -17.47 15.41 11.87
C LEU A 552 -18.19 14.07 11.59
N THR A 553 -18.69 13.93 10.36
CA THR A 553 -19.33 12.72 9.86
C THR A 553 -18.65 12.22 8.59
N ARG A 554 -18.86 10.95 8.23
CA ARG A 554 -18.43 10.43 6.93
C ARG A 554 -19.03 11.23 5.77
N ALA A 555 -20.23 11.78 5.93
CA ALA A 555 -20.84 12.65 4.91
C ALA A 555 -20.04 13.94 4.69
N ASP A 556 -19.41 14.51 5.73
CA ASP A 556 -18.50 15.65 5.59
C ASP A 556 -17.27 15.30 4.76
N TYR A 557 -16.67 14.12 5.02
CA TYR A 557 -15.52 13.62 4.25
C TYR A 557 -15.90 13.33 2.80
N ARG A 558 -17.08 12.73 2.55
CA ARG A 558 -17.63 12.54 1.20
C ARG A 558 -17.87 13.87 0.47
N ALA A 559 -18.29 14.91 1.18
CA ALA A 559 -18.43 16.25 0.61
C ALA A 559 -17.06 16.87 0.27
N SER A 560 -16.05 16.66 1.10
CA SER A 560 -14.65 17.06 0.82
C SER A 560 -14.06 16.27 -0.36
N TRP A 561 -14.34 14.97 -0.47
CA TRP A 561 -14.00 14.15 -1.64
C TRP A 561 -14.61 14.71 -2.93
N ALA A 562 -15.91 15.04 -2.92
CA ALA A 562 -16.57 15.64 -4.08
C ALA A 562 -15.90 16.97 -4.51
N LYS A 563 -15.33 17.74 -3.56
CA LYS A 563 -14.54 18.93 -3.85
C LYS A 563 -13.17 18.60 -4.47
N MET A 564 -12.54 17.50 -4.08
CA MET A 564 -11.30 17.03 -4.72
C MET A 564 -11.54 16.59 -6.18
N VAL A 565 -12.65 15.88 -6.45
CA VAL A 565 -13.04 15.55 -7.85
C VAL A 565 -13.32 16.82 -8.66
N GLY A 566 -14.01 17.81 -8.06
CA GLY A 566 -14.21 19.12 -8.67
C GLY A 566 -12.91 19.90 -8.90
N LEU A 567 -11.93 19.78 -8.01
CA LEU A 567 -10.61 20.37 -8.14
C LEU A 567 -9.83 19.72 -9.29
N LEU A 568 -9.86 18.39 -9.40
CA LEU A 568 -9.29 17.66 -10.54
C LEU A 568 -9.91 18.14 -11.86
N THR A 569 -11.24 18.31 -11.89
CA THR A 569 -11.96 18.88 -13.06
C THR A 569 -11.45 20.28 -13.42
N LYS A 570 -11.25 21.14 -12.42
CA LYS A 570 -10.73 22.51 -12.62
C LYS A 570 -9.31 22.49 -13.18
N MET A 571 -8.43 21.68 -12.59
CA MET A 571 -7.03 21.55 -13.02
C MET A 571 -6.93 21.03 -14.46
N HIS A 572 -7.69 19.99 -14.79
CA HIS A 572 -7.78 19.45 -16.14
C HIS A 572 -8.22 20.52 -17.15
N LYS A 573 -9.33 21.22 -16.89
CA LYS A 573 -9.82 22.30 -17.77
C LYS A 573 -8.86 23.47 -17.91
N ALA A 574 -8.03 23.72 -16.90
CA ALA A 574 -7.01 24.77 -16.94
C ALA A 574 -5.75 24.35 -17.71
N GLY A 575 -5.59 23.06 -18.04
CA GLY A 575 -4.42 22.53 -18.74
C GLY A 575 -3.24 22.21 -17.82
N VAL A 576 -3.50 21.93 -16.53
CA VAL A 576 -2.47 21.37 -15.65
C VAL A 576 -2.10 19.97 -16.13
N PRO A 577 -0.81 19.64 -16.33
CA PRO A 577 -0.42 18.28 -16.71
C PRO A 577 -0.66 17.31 -15.53
N ILE A 578 -1.38 16.23 -15.80
CA ILE A 578 -1.83 15.26 -14.79
C ILE A 578 -1.37 13.85 -15.19
N VAL A 579 -0.74 13.14 -14.26
CA VAL A 579 -0.35 11.73 -14.38
C VAL A 579 -1.21 10.86 -13.47
N SER A 580 -1.35 9.57 -13.78
CA SER A 580 -2.08 8.63 -12.92
C SER A 580 -1.14 7.81 -12.04
N GLY A 581 -1.34 7.86 -10.73
CA GLY A 581 -0.66 7.04 -9.74
C GLY A 581 -1.62 6.54 -8.66
N THR A 582 -1.30 5.42 -8.01
CA THR A 582 -2.25 4.79 -7.06
C THR A 582 -1.97 5.10 -5.59
N ASP A 583 -0.71 5.10 -5.15
CA ASP A 583 -0.31 5.11 -3.72
C ASP A 583 -1.01 4.02 -2.88
N GLY A 584 -1.39 2.93 -3.53
CA GLY A 584 -2.16 1.82 -2.98
C GLY A 584 -1.38 0.51 -2.93
N ILE A 585 -2.08 -0.61 -3.09
CA ILE A 585 -1.45 -1.93 -3.20
C ILE A 585 -1.03 -2.29 -4.63
N GLY A 586 -1.38 -1.48 -5.63
CA GLY A 586 -0.96 -1.62 -7.04
C GLY A 586 -1.98 -2.34 -7.93
N ILE A 587 -3.26 -2.34 -7.55
CA ILE A 587 -4.36 -2.89 -8.38
C ILE A 587 -5.43 -1.83 -8.72
N GLU A 588 -5.24 -0.61 -8.23
CA GLU A 588 -6.23 0.47 -8.27
C GLU A 588 -6.17 1.33 -9.54
N LEU A 589 -5.12 1.19 -10.37
CA LEU A 589 -4.85 2.09 -11.50
C LEU A 589 -6.03 2.26 -12.46
N ILE A 590 -6.76 1.18 -12.75
CA ILE A 590 -7.93 1.27 -13.63
C ILE A 590 -9.01 2.17 -13.02
N HIS A 591 -9.25 2.07 -11.71
CA HIS A 591 -10.22 2.90 -11.03
C HIS A 591 -9.75 4.37 -10.93
N GLU A 592 -8.44 4.62 -10.78
CA GLU A 592 -7.86 5.96 -10.87
C GLU A 592 -8.25 6.65 -12.19
N LEU A 593 -8.20 5.91 -13.31
CA LEU A 593 -8.61 6.44 -14.61
C LEU A 593 -10.13 6.63 -14.74
N GLU A 594 -10.94 5.78 -14.11
CA GLU A 594 -12.40 5.97 -14.07
C GLU A 594 -12.77 7.26 -13.32
N ILE A 595 -12.04 7.63 -12.27
CA ILE A 595 -12.23 8.90 -11.57
C ILE A 595 -11.86 10.09 -12.48
N TYR A 596 -10.90 9.93 -13.39
CA TYR A 596 -10.53 10.99 -14.32
C TYR A 596 -11.65 11.24 -15.33
N GLU A 597 -12.29 10.17 -15.82
CA GLU A 597 -13.50 10.30 -16.65
C GLU A 597 -14.63 11.00 -15.89
N GLN A 598 -14.83 10.70 -14.60
CA GLN A 598 -15.79 11.42 -13.75
C GLN A 598 -15.44 12.92 -13.60
N ALA A 599 -14.15 13.25 -13.61
CA ALA A 599 -13.63 14.63 -13.61
C ALA A 599 -13.63 15.30 -15.00
N GLY A 600 -14.16 14.62 -16.02
CA GLY A 600 -14.38 15.17 -17.35
C GLY A 600 -13.22 14.98 -18.33
N PHE A 601 -12.30 14.05 -18.06
CA PHE A 601 -11.36 13.56 -19.06
C PHE A 601 -12.11 12.73 -20.10
N THR A 602 -11.68 12.78 -21.34
CA THR A 602 -12.03 11.76 -22.33
C THR A 602 -11.28 10.46 -22.02
N PRO A 603 -11.76 9.28 -22.48
CA PRO A 603 -11.02 8.03 -22.32
C PRO A 603 -9.60 8.08 -22.91
N ALA A 604 -9.37 8.88 -23.97
CA ALA A 604 -8.05 9.07 -24.55
C ALA A 604 -7.11 9.88 -23.65
N GLU A 605 -7.61 10.95 -23.01
CA GLU A 605 -6.83 11.74 -22.05
C GLU A 605 -6.52 10.94 -20.78
N ALA A 606 -7.49 10.16 -20.26
CA ALA A 606 -7.27 9.28 -19.12
C ALA A 606 -6.20 8.22 -19.43
N LEU A 607 -6.27 7.56 -20.60
CA LEU A 607 -5.22 6.63 -21.02
C LEU A 607 -3.86 7.30 -21.22
N ALA A 608 -3.82 8.53 -21.72
CA ALA A 608 -2.58 9.30 -21.86
C ALA A 608 -1.92 9.59 -20.50
N ALA A 609 -2.73 9.88 -19.47
CA ALA A 609 -2.26 10.06 -18.10
C ALA A 609 -1.59 8.81 -17.50
N ALA A 610 -1.91 7.62 -18.03
CA ALA A 610 -1.28 6.33 -17.70
C ALA A 610 -0.30 5.82 -18.77
N THR A 611 0.11 6.64 -19.75
CA THR A 611 1.02 6.21 -20.83
C THR A 611 2.03 7.30 -21.19
N ILE A 612 1.72 8.17 -22.15
CA ILE A 612 2.68 9.14 -22.69
C ILE A 612 2.99 10.30 -21.74
N VAL A 613 2.03 10.72 -20.91
CA VAL A 613 2.22 11.83 -19.96
C VAL A 613 3.25 11.47 -18.88
N PRO A 614 3.17 10.34 -18.16
CA PRO A 614 4.19 9.95 -17.20
C PRO A 614 5.53 9.61 -17.87
N ALA A 615 5.53 9.05 -19.09
CA ALA A 615 6.77 8.87 -19.84
C ALA A 615 7.45 10.22 -20.15
N THR A 616 6.68 11.26 -20.47
CA THR A 616 7.20 12.62 -20.69
C THR A 616 7.72 13.24 -19.40
N LEU A 617 7.00 13.07 -18.28
CA LEU A 617 7.39 13.54 -16.95
C LEU A 617 8.81 13.08 -16.58
N VAL A 618 9.12 11.80 -16.81
CA VAL A 618 10.45 11.23 -16.48
C VAL A 618 11.46 11.28 -17.63
N GLY A 619 11.13 11.93 -18.75
CA GLY A 619 12.01 12.09 -19.91
C GLY A 619 12.28 10.80 -20.70
N GLN A 620 11.29 9.91 -20.79
CA GLN A 620 11.36 8.58 -21.42
C GLN A 620 10.40 8.38 -22.60
N GLN A 621 9.71 9.44 -23.02
CA GLN A 621 8.75 9.43 -24.12
C GLN A 621 9.34 8.96 -25.47
N ALA A 622 10.67 9.07 -25.65
CA ALA A 622 11.36 8.54 -26.83
C ALA A 622 11.52 7.01 -26.84
N HIS A 623 11.19 6.34 -25.73
CA HIS A 623 11.42 4.91 -25.52
C HIS A 623 10.17 4.14 -25.11
N THR A 624 9.19 4.81 -24.48
CA THR A 624 7.98 4.19 -23.93
C THR A 624 6.86 5.22 -23.78
N GLY A 625 5.62 4.76 -23.58
CA GLY A 625 4.43 5.60 -23.38
C GLY A 625 3.60 5.84 -24.65
N SER A 626 4.09 5.50 -25.85
CA SER A 626 3.34 5.56 -27.11
C SER A 626 3.69 4.37 -28.02
N ILE A 627 2.87 4.13 -29.05
CA ILE A 627 3.09 3.11 -30.11
C ILE A 627 3.32 3.81 -31.44
#